data_AF-A0A1G7WY74-F1
#
_entry.id   AF-A0A1G7WY74-F1
#
_cell.length_a   1.000
_cell.length_b   1.000
_cell.length_c   1.000
_cell.angle_alpha   90.00
_cell.angle_beta   90.00
_cell.angle_gamma   90.00
#
_symmetry.space_group_name_H-M   'P 1'
#
loop_
_entity.id
_entity.type
_entity.pdbx_description
1 polymer ?
#
loop_
_entity_poly.entity_id
_entity_poly.type
_entity_poly.pdbx_seq_one_letter_code
_entity_poly.pdbx_strand_id
1 'polypeptide(L)'
;MKNMIKISSLLVSAMLLNSCASGYKKINPETINYASKSIENNILLEYKYDLLGKKYKKKETKNNIKLIAVKITNNTEKEIVWGRDFKLSYANGNEVSLIETEKLFKTIKQSPASYLWYLLLAPVQLQSGTTTTSNGFYTETKPANTFPIGLIAGPGLAAGNMIAASSANKNFKNELMQYDLNGKTIKQGETVYGLIGSNSNSYDSIKIKKVE
;
A
#
# COMPACT_ATOMS: atom_id res chain seq x y z
N MET A 1 -12.42 32.97 19.70
CA MET A 1 -13.18 31.69 19.62
C MET A 1 -13.67 31.33 18.21
N LYS A 2 -14.45 32.18 17.50
CA LYS A 2 -14.96 31.88 16.13
C LYS A 2 -13.86 31.48 15.12
N ASN A 3 -12.71 32.15 15.13
CA ASN A 3 -11.60 31.84 14.22
C ASN A 3 -10.91 30.49 14.56
N MET A 4 -10.85 30.11 15.84
CA MET A 4 -10.31 28.80 16.26
C MET A 4 -11.21 27.64 15.86
N ILE A 5 -12.53 27.82 15.91
CA ILE A 5 -13.51 26.81 15.46
C ILE A 5 -13.39 26.59 13.94
N LYS A 6 -13.21 27.65 13.15
CA LYS A 6 -12.98 27.55 11.69
C LYS A 6 -11.69 26.82 11.36
N ILE A 7 -10.59 27.12 12.05
CA ILE A 7 -9.29 26.45 11.87
C ILE A 7 -9.40 24.97 12.25
N SER A 8 -10.04 24.64 13.38
CA SER A 8 -10.27 23.26 13.80
C SER A 8 -11.13 22.47 12.82
N SER A 9 -12.19 23.09 12.27
CA SER A 9 -13.06 22.46 11.26
C SER A 9 -12.31 22.18 9.96
N LEU A 10 -11.48 23.13 9.51
CA LEU A 10 -10.64 22.96 8.32
C LEU A 10 -9.61 21.85 8.50
N LEU A 11 -9.01 21.75 9.68
CA LEU A 11 -8.04 20.69 10.01
C LEU A 11 -8.69 19.30 10.02
N VAL A 12 -9.88 19.18 10.62
CA VAL A 12 -10.66 17.93 10.64
C VAL A 12 -11.06 17.52 9.21
N SER A 13 -11.52 18.47 8.39
CA SER A 13 -11.86 18.20 6.99
C SER A 13 -10.64 17.71 6.18
N ALA A 14 -9.48 18.37 6.34
CA ALA A 14 -8.24 17.95 5.70
C ALA A 14 -7.77 16.55 6.15
N MET A 15 -7.99 16.18 7.41
CA MET A 15 -7.69 14.84 7.91
C MET A 15 -8.61 13.77 7.31
N LEU A 16 -9.90 14.06 7.15
CA LEU A 16 -10.89 13.14 6.58
C LEU A 16 -10.67 12.88 5.08
N LEU A 17 -10.20 13.88 4.33
CA LEU A 17 -9.92 13.73 2.89
C LEU A 17 -8.70 12.85 2.62
N ASN A 18 -7.72 12.82 3.53
CA ASN A 18 -6.53 11.98 3.42
C ASN A 18 -6.71 10.58 3.99
N SER A 19 -7.79 10.33 4.74
CA SER A 19 -8.01 9.04 5.37
C SER A 19 -8.66 8.01 4.45
N CYS A 20 -9.18 8.34 3.27
CA CYS A 20 -9.84 7.38 2.37
C CYS A 20 -8.95 6.24 1.86
N ALA A 21 -9.55 5.11 1.50
CA ALA A 21 -8.89 3.97 0.89
C ALA A 21 -8.27 4.33 -0.45
N SER A 22 -7.09 3.77 -0.71
CA SER A 22 -6.43 3.91 -2.00
C SER A 22 -6.76 2.72 -2.88
N GLY A 23 -7.04 2.96 -4.16
CA GLY A 23 -6.97 1.89 -5.16
C GLY A 23 -5.55 1.32 -5.26
N TYR A 24 -5.46 0.06 -5.73
CA TYR A 24 -4.21 -0.58 -6.12
C TYR A 24 -4.03 -0.44 -7.63
N LYS A 25 -2.88 0.10 -8.05
CA LYS A 25 -2.48 0.15 -9.46
C LYS A 25 -1.60 -1.07 -9.72
N LYS A 26 -2.01 -1.92 -10.66
CA LYS A 26 -1.21 -3.08 -11.06
C LYS A 26 0.18 -2.65 -11.53
N ILE A 27 1.17 -3.45 -11.17
CA ILE A 27 2.58 -3.18 -11.47
C ILE A 27 2.92 -3.70 -12.88
N ASN A 28 2.39 -4.87 -13.25
CA ASN A 28 2.61 -5.59 -14.49
C ASN A 28 4.11 -5.63 -14.86
N PRO A 29 4.95 -6.42 -14.14
CA PRO A 29 6.39 -6.50 -14.36
C PRO A 29 6.82 -6.62 -15.83
N GLU A 30 6.06 -7.36 -16.62
CA GLU A 30 6.29 -7.58 -18.05
C GLU A 30 6.30 -6.29 -18.90
N THR A 31 5.59 -5.24 -18.48
CA THR A 31 5.48 -3.99 -19.25
C THR A 31 6.33 -2.87 -18.68
N ILE A 32 7.17 -3.15 -17.68
CA ILE A 32 8.00 -2.14 -17.01
C ILE A 32 9.24 -1.84 -17.83
N ASN A 33 9.60 -0.55 -17.93
CA ASN A 33 10.95 -0.15 -18.32
C ASN A 33 11.91 -0.28 -17.13
N TYR A 34 12.76 -1.30 -17.18
CA TYR A 34 13.77 -1.61 -16.17
C TYR A 34 14.98 -0.69 -16.34
N ALA A 35 15.26 0.11 -15.30
CA ALA A 35 16.31 1.13 -15.34
C ALA A 35 17.69 0.59 -14.97
N SER A 36 17.74 -0.48 -14.17
CA SER A 36 18.97 -1.03 -13.61
C SER A 36 19.21 -2.44 -14.10
N LYS A 37 20.49 -2.76 -14.37
CA LYS A 37 20.92 -4.06 -14.89
C LYS A 37 22.17 -4.56 -14.16
N SER A 38 22.28 -5.87 -14.03
CA SER A 38 23.47 -6.58 -13.55
C SER A 38 23.60 -7.88 -14.32
N ILE A 39 24.81 -8.23 -14.74
CA ILE A 39 25.09 -9.50 -15.42
C ILE A 39 26.19 -10.21 -14.64
N GLU A 40 25.96 -11.47 -14.32
CA GLU A 40 26.93 -12.33 -13.65
C GLU A 40 26.71 -13.78 -14.12
N ASN A 41 27.77 -14.49 -14.47
CA ASN A 41 27.70 -15.91 -14.88
C ASN A 41 26.63 -16.22 -15.95
N ASN A 42 26.52 -15.37 -16.97
CA ASN A 42 25.50 -15.46 -18.04
C ASN A 42 24.04 -15.41 -17.53
N ILE A 43 23.80 -14.92 -16.32
CA ILE A 43 22.47 -14.58 -15.84
C ILE A 43 22.33 -13.06 -15.88
N LEU A 44 21.35 -12.57 -16.63
CA LEU A 44 21.01 -11.15 -16.70
C LEU A 44 19.88 -10.85 -15.71
N LEU A 45 20.14 -9.94 -14.78
CA LEU A 45 19.14 -9.36 -13.89
C LEU A 45 18.87 -7.92 -14.30
N GLU A 46 17.61 -7.60 -14.55
CA GLU A 46 17.12 -6.23 -14.67
C GLU A 46 16.14 -5.97 -13.52
N TYR A 47 16.20 -4.80 -12.88
CA TYR A 47 15.34 -4.50 -11.73
C TYR A 47 14.87 -3.06 -11.66
N LYS A 48 13.77 -2.84 -10.92
CA LYS A 48 13.19 -1.52 -10.67
C LYS A 48 12.55 -1.44 -9.28
N TYR A 49 12.86 -0.35 -8.58
CA TYR A 49 12.26 0.04 -7.31
C TYR A 49 11.05 0.97 -7.50
N ASP A 50 10.44 1.39 -6.38
CA ASP A 50 9.47 2.50 -6.35
C ASP A 50 8.20 2.25 -7.17
N LEU A 51 7.67 1.03 -7.05
CA LEU A 51 6.54 0.53 -7.84
C LEU A 51 5.18 0.92 -7.24
N LEU A 52 5.12 1.10 -5.93
CA LEU A 52 3.88 1.30 -5.19
C LEU A 52 3.53 2.79 -5.10
N GLY A 53 2.23 3.09 -5.10
CA GLY A 53 1.68 4.43 -4.93
C GLY A 53 0.89 4.60 -3.63
N LYS A 54 0.65 5.86 -3.25
CA LYS A 54 -0.32 6.26 -2.20
C LYS A 54 -0.13 5.46 -0.89
N LYS A 55 -1.18 4.78 -0.40
CA LYS A 55 -1.17 4.06 0.88
C LYS A 55 -0.23 2.86 0.90
N TYR A 56 -0.02 2.19 -0.23
CA TYR A 56 0.93 1.07 -0.30
C TYR A 56 2.37 1.58 -0.20
N LYS A 57 2.73 2.68 -0.88
CA LYS A 57 4.04 3.33 -0.71
C LYS A 57 4.28 3.76 0.74
N LYS A 58 3.27 4.37 1.38
CA LYS A 58 3.35 4.75 2.80
C LYS A 58 3.60 3.54 3.71
N LYS A 59 2.99 2.39 3.42
CA LYS A 59 3.20 1.15 4.17
C LYS A 59 4.57 0.53 3.90
N GLU A 60 5.03 0.56 2.66
CA GLU A 60 6.39 0.15 2.29
C GLU A 60 7.43 0.94 3.10
N THR A 61 7.35 2.28 3.07
CA THR A 61 8.25 3.15 3.85
C THR A 61 8.12 2.95 5.36
N LYS A 62 6.88 2.89 5.90
CA LYS A 62 6.64 2.73 7.34
C LYS A 62 7.25 1.44 7.89
N ASN A 63 7.32 0.38 7.09
CA ASN A 63 7.81 -0.93 7.52
C ASN A 63 9.25 -1.21 7.08
N ASN A 64 9.98 -0.23 6.51
CA ASN A 64 11.34 -0.42 5.98
C ASN A 64 11.45 -1.59 4.99
N ILE A 65 10.48 -1.68 4.09
CA ILE A 65 10.44 -2.68 3.02
C ILE A 65 10.68 -1.96 1.69
N LYS A 66 11.18 -2.68 0.68
CA LYS A 66 11.08 -2.29 -0.73
C LYS A 66 10.44 -3.40 -1.53
N LEU A 67 9.41 -3.09 -2.30
CA LEU A 67 8.92 -3.94 -3.38
C LEU A 67 9.71 -3.66 -4.66
N ILE A 68 10.23 -4.71 -5.27
CA ILE A 68 11.15 -4.64 -6.39
C ILE A 68 10.64 -5.54 -7.50
N ALA A 69 10.57 -5.00 -8.70
CA ALA A 69 10.26 -5.75 -9.89
C ALA A 69 11.59 -6.25 -10.42
N VAL A 70 11.67 -7.54 -10.72
CA VAL A 70 12.84 -8.17 -11.31
C VAL A 70 12.47 -8.82 -12.61
N LYS A 71 13.41 -8.82 -13.53
CA LYS A 71 13.37 -9.55 -14.79
C LYS A 71 14.69 -10.29 -14.89
N ILE A 72 14.61 -11.60 -15.09
CA ILE A 72 15.76 -12.50 -15.04
C ILE A 72 15.79 -13.27 -16.35
N THR A 73 16.90 -13.16 -17.07
CA THR A 73 17.12 -13.91 -18.30
C THR A 73 18.27 -14.89 -18.07
N ASN A 74 18.00 -16.18 -18.27
CA ASN A 74 19.02 -17.23 -18.17
C ASN A 74 19.70 -17.42 -19.53
N ASN A 75 20.93 -16.90 -19.67
CA ASN A 75 21.76 -17.14 -20.86
C ASN A 75 22.81 -18.24 -20.61
N THR A 76 22.66 -19.04 -19.55
CA THR A 76 23.54 -20.19 -19.29
C THR A 76 23.13 -21.40 -20.13
N GLU A 77 23.99 -22.40 -20.21
CA GLU A 77 23.73 -23.66 -20.92
C GLU A 77 22.86 -24.65 -20.13
N LYS A 78 22.47 -24.31 -18.89
CA LYS A 78 21.69 -25.18 -18.01
C LYS A 78 20.49 -24.45 -17.44
N GLU A 79 19.53 -25.21 -16.93
CA GLU A 79 18.47 -24.62 -16.13
C GLU A 79 19.03 -24.08 -14.80
N ILE A 80 18.42 -23.01 -14.31
CA ILE A 80 18.74 -22.42 -13.01
C ILE A 80 17.48 -22.31 -12.17
N VAL A 81 17.61 -22.48 -10.86
CA VAL A 81 16.51 -22.42 -9.89
C VAL A 81 16.71 -21.23 -8.97
N TRP A 82 15.71 -20.34 -8.95
CA TRP A 82 15.70 -19.18 -8.05
C TRP A 82 15.76 -19.62 -6.58
N GLY A 83 16.66 -19.00 -5.81
CA GLY A 83 16.85 -19.27 -4.39
C GLY A 83 17.70 -20.50 -4.09
N ARG A 84 18.15 -21.25 -5.11
CA ARG A 84 19.07 -22.37 -4.97
C ARG A 84 20.41 -22.10 -5.65
N ASP A 85 20.39 -21.77 -6.94
CA ASP A 85 21.62 -21.71 -7.75
C ASP A 85 22.28 -20.32 -7.70
N PHE A 86 21.52 -19.29 -7.35
CA PHE A 86 22.00 -17.93 -7.16
C PHE A 86 21.19 -17.19 -6.11
N LYS A 87 21.80 -16.15 -5.57
CA LYS A 87 21.23 -15.21 -4.60
C LYS A 87 21.37 -13.78 -5.11
N LEU A 88 20.59 -12.89 -4.51
CA LEU A 88 20.74 -11.45 -4.72
C LEU A 88 21.60 -10.85 -3.62
N SER A 89 22.50 -9.94 -4.00
CA SER A 89 23.32 -9.16 -3.09
C SER A 89 23.26 -7.68 -3.46
N TYR A 90 23.43 -6.82 -2.47
CA TYR A 90 23.64 -5.40 -2.68
C TYR A 90 25.08 -5.16 -3.14
N ALA A 91 25.32 -4.03 -3.83
CA ALA A 91 26.65 -3.66 -4.30
C ALA A 91 27.68 -3.50 -3.16
N ASN A 92 27.23 -3.29 -1.92
CA ASN A 92 28.07 -3.25 -0.72
C ASN A 92 28.47 -4.65 -0.19
N GLY A 93 28.06 -5.72 -0.87
CA GLY A 93 28.40 -7.11 -0.52
C GLY A 93 27.39 -7.81 0.39
N ASN A 94 26.45 -7.08 1.01
CA ASN A 94 25.42 -7.67 1.86
C ASN A 94 24.39 -8.45 1.03
N GLU A 95 23.93 -9.59 1.55
CA GLU A 95 22.84 -10.34 0.91
C GLU A 95 21.53 -9.55 0.96
N VAL A 96 20.76 -9.59 -0.13
CA VAL A 96 19.42 -9.00 -0.14
C VAL A 96 18.52 -9.87 0.74
N SER A 97 18.12 -9.36 1.90
CA SER A 97 17.18 -10.04 2.79
C SER A 97 15.80 -10.09 2.14
N LEU A 98 15.48 -11.20 1.46
CA LEU A 98 14.21 -11.42 0.80
C LEU A 98 13.10 -11.69 1.81
N ILE A 99 11.92 -11.15 1.53
CA ILE A 99 10.70 -11.36 2.32
C ILE A 99 9.80 -12.30 1.53
N GLU A 100 9.34 -13.37 2.17
CA GLU A 100 8.32 -14.26 1.63
C GLU A 100 7.07 -13.48 1.19
N THR A 101 6.53 -13.83 0.02
CA THR A 101 5.40 -13.15 -0.64
C THR A 101 4.19 -12.93 0.28
N GLU A 102 3.79 -13.93 1.06
CA GLU A 102 2.65 -13.80 1.97
C GLU A 102 2.95 -12.85 3.14
N LYS A 103 4.18 -12.90 3.67
CA LYS A 103 4.63 -11.98 4.73
C LYS A 103 4.73 -10.55 4.21
N LEU A 104 5.25 -10.37 3.00
CA LEU A 104 5.30 -9.09 2.29
C LEU A 104 3.90 -8.49 2.16
N PHE A 105 2.94 -9.27 1.63
CA PHE A 105 1.55 -8.87 1.51
C PHE A 105 0.96 -8.44 2.87
N LYS A 106 1.11 -9.27 3.91
CA LYS A 106 0.57 -8.99 5.25
C LYS A 106 1.12 -7.69 5.84
N THR A 107 2.38 -7.37 5.59
CA THR A 107 3.04 -6.18 6.13
C THR A 107 2.62 -4.89 5.41
N ILE A 108 2.46 -4.93 4.09
CA ILE A 108 2.26 -3.71 3.28
C ILE A 108 0.81 -3.46 2.84
N LYS A 109 -0.10 -4.42 3.06
CA LYS A 109 -1.54 -4.25 2.75
C LYS A 109 -2.17 -3.07 3.50
N GLN A 110 -3.23 -2.52 2.92
CA GLN A 110 -4.09 -1.56 3.61
C GLN A 110 -4.82 -2.26 4.76
N SER A 111 -5.19 -1.52 5.80
CA SER A 111 -5.90 -2.05 6.98
C SER A 111 -7.40 -1.70 6.88
N PRO A 112 -8.29 -2.57 6.36
CA PRO A 112 -9.70 -2.21 6.18
C PRO A 112 -10.39 -1.84 7.51
N ALA A 113 -10.08 -2.55 8.59
CA ALA A 113 -10.63 -2.27 9.92
C ALA A 113 -10.33 -0.85 10.43
N SER A 114 -9.27 -0.18 9.93
CA SER A 114 -8.98 1.21 10.31
C SER A 114 -10.05 2.20 9.84
N TYR A 115 -10.90 1.83 8.88
CA TYR A 115 -12.02 2.68 8.43
C TYR A 115 -13.23 2.61 9.35
N LEU A 116 -13.27 1.69 10.32
CA LEU A 116 -14.32 1.67 11.34
C LEU A 116 -14.30 2.93 12.21
N TRP A 117 -13.19 3.67 12.25
CA TRP A 117 -13.15 4.96 12.92
C TRP A 117 -14.11 6.00 12.31
N TYR A 118 -14.57 5.83 11.07
CA TYR A 118 -15.65 6.66 10.52
C TYR A 118 -16.99 6.47 11.24
N LEU A 119 -17.19 5.35 11.96
CA LEU A 119 -18.39 5.16 12.80
C LEU A 119 -18.47 6.17 13.95
N LEU A 120 -17.36 6.80 14.33
CA LEU A 120 -17.38 7.91 15.30
C LEU A 120 -18.10 9.15 14.77
N LEU A 121 -18.39 9.22 13.47
CA LEU A 121 -19.26 10.24 12.89
C LEU A 121 -20.74 9.97 13.17
N ALA A 122 -21.13 8.80 13.68
CA ALA A 122 -22.53 8.43 13.93
C ALA A 122 -23.32 9.44 14.77
N PRO A 123 -22.77 10.03 15.85
CA PRO A 123 -23.49 11.02 16.67
C PRO A 123 -23.61 12.40 16.02
N VAL A 124 -23.01 12.64 14.84
CA VAL A 124 -23.02 13.95 14.20
C VAL A 124 -24.43 14.29 13.69
N GLN A 125 -24.92 15.45 14.10
CA GLN A 125 -26.21 15.98 13.69
C GLN A 125 -26.03 17.33 13.00
N LEU A 126 -26.77 17.55 11.92
CA LEU A 126 -26.88 18.86 11.30
C LEU A 126 -28.04 19.61 11.94
N GLN A 127 -27.74 20.79 12.48
CA GLN A 127 -28.71 21.67 13.10
C GLN A 127 -29.00 22.83 12.14
N SER A 128 -30.28 23.14 11.95
CA SER A 128 -30.72 24.23 11.08
C SER A 128 -31.65 25.16 11.85
N GLY A 129 -31.27 26.44 11.93
CA GLY A 129 -32.04 27.49 12.62
C GLY A 129 -32.06 27.36 14.14
N THR A 130 -32.62 28.37 14.81
CA THR A 130 -32.79 28.38 16.26
C THR A 130 -34.18 28.90 16.62
N THR A 131 -34.86 28.21 17.52
CA THR A 131 -36.12 28.64 18.13
C THR A 131 -35.83 29.11 19.55
N THR A 132 -36.32 30.29 19.92
CA THR A 132 -36.21 30.83 21.27
C THR A 132 -37.60 30.91 21.90
N THR A 133 -37.77 30.26 23.04
CA THR A 133 -39.01 30.27 23.81
C THR A 133 -38.74 30.98 25.13
N SER A 134 -39.57 31.97 25.49
CA SER A 134 -39.42 32.74 26.73
C SER A 134 -40.76 32.86 27.44
N ASN A 135 -40.79 32.49 28.72
CA ASN A 135 -42.00 32.53 29.55
C ASN A 135 -41.87 33.57 30.69
N GLY A 136 -41.09 34.64 30.48
CA GLY A 136 -40.94 35.75 31.42
C GLY A 136 -39.98 35.53 32.61
N PHE A 137 -39.74 34.28 33.02
CA PHE A 137 -38.77 33.92 34.07
C PHE A 137 -37.54 33.15 33.54
N TYR A 138 -37.67 32.50 32.37
CA TYR A 138 -36.63 31.71 31.72
C TYR A 138 -36.70 31.92 30.21
N THR A 139 -35.52 31.99 29.57
CA THR A 139 -35.38 32.03 28.11
C THR A 139 -34.54 30.83 27.69
N GLU A 140 -35.08 30.02 26.78
CA GLU A 140 -34.40 28.84 26.24
C GLU A 140 -34.27 28.96 24.73
N THR A 141 -33.05 28.78 24.22
CA THR A 141 -32.76 28.75 22.77
C THR A 141 -32.34 27.34 22.39
N LYS A 142 -33.06 26.72 21.44
CA LYS A 142 -32.83 25.36 20.94
C LYS A 142 -32.71 25.34 19.41
N PRO A 143 -32.07 24.32 18.82
CA PRO A 143 -32.08 24.11 17.37
C PRO A 143 -33.51 23.94 16.86
N ALA A 144 -33.85 24.60 15.74
CA ALA A 144 -35.20 24.51 15.17
C ALA A 144 -35.43 23.16 14.46
N ASN A 145 -34.41 22.63 13.78
CA ASN A 145 -34.43 21.32 13.15
C ASN A 145 -33.11 20.60 13.36
N THR A 146 -33.17 19.27 13.52
CA THR A 146 -32.00 18.40 13.72
C THR A 146 -32.08 17.20 12.78
N PHE A 147 -31.10 17.03 11.89
CA PHE A 147 -30.99 15.89 10.98
C PHE A 147 -29.77 15.02 11.33
N PRO A 148 -29.93 13.71 11.62
CA PRO A 148 -28.85 12.85 12.08
C PRO A 148 -27.99 12.33 10.91
N ILE A 149 -27.27 13.23 10.22
CA ILE A 149 -26.44 12.88 9.06
C ILE A 149 -25.36 11.84 9.39
N GLY A 150 -24.90 11.82 10.63
CA GLY A 150 -23.87 10.91 11.13
C GLY A 150 -24.22 9.44 10.96
N LEU A 151 -25.50 9.08 11.17
CA LEU A 151 -25.99 7.69 11.04
C LEU A 151 -25.89 7.15 9.61
N ILE A 152 -25.82 8.03 8.62
CA ILE A 152 -25.64 7.66 7.21
C ILE A 152 -24.16 7.80 6.84
N ALA A 153 -23.57 8.95 7.12
CA ALA A 153 -22.20 9.28 6.73
C ALA A 153 -21.17 8.34 7.38
N GLY A 154 -21.29 8.05 8.68
CA GLY A 154 -20.34 7.21 9.40
C GLY A 154 -20.28 5.78 8.85
N PRO A 155 -21.40 5.02 8.89
CA PRO A 155 -21.46 3.68 8.32
C PRO A 155 -21.17 3.64 6.82
N GLY A 156 -21.68 4.59 6.03
CA GLY A 156 -21.45 4.66 4.59
C GLY A 156 -19.97 4.83 4.23
N LEU A 157 -19.27 5.76 4.90
CA LEU A 157 -17.84 5.96 4.73
C LEU A 157 -17.03 4.75 5.21
N ALA A 158 -17.38 4.18 6.38
CA ALA A 158 -16.71 3.00 6.91
C ALA A 158 -16.80 1.83 5.92
N ALA A 159 -18.01 1.45 5.52
CA ALA A 159 -18.27 0.34 4.61
C ALA A 159 -17.62 0.56 3.24
N GLY A 160 -17.80 1.74 2.62
CA GLY A 160 -17.23 2.05 1.31
C GLY A 160 -15.71 1.93 1.29
N ASN A 161 -15.03 2.48 2.29
CA ASN A 161 -13.57 2.40 2.39
C ASN A 161 -13.08 0.98 2.70
N MET A 162 -13.79 0.22 3.53
CA MET A 162 -13.48 -1.18 3.80
C MET A 162 -13.53 -2.04 2.54
N ILE A 163 -14.59 -1.89 1.73
CA ILE A 163 -14.76 -2.61 0.46
C ILE A 163 -13.65 -2.23 -0.51
N ALA A 164 -13.40 -0.93 -0.70
CA ALA A 164 -12.36 -0.43 -1.60
C ALA A 164 -10.97 -0.95 -1.21
N ALA A 165 -10.60 -0.88 0.07
CA ALA A 165 -9.31 -1.37 0.54
C ALA A 165 -9.19 -2.90 0.47
N SER A 166 -10.27 -3.63 0.73
CA SER A 166 -10.27 -5.10 0.65
C SER A 166 -10.11 -5.57 -0.80
N SER A 167 -10.81 -4.94 -1.73
CA SER A 167 -10.68 -5.19 -3.17
C SER A 167 -9.26 -4.87 -3.67
N ALA A 168 -8.73 -3.69 -3.32
CA ALA A 168 -7.36 -3.30 -3.65
C ALA A 168 -6.33 -4.29 -3.08
N ASN A 169 -6.49 -4.74 -1.83
CA ASN A 169 -5.63 -5.74 -1.21
C ASN A 169 -5.71 -7.10 -1.92
N LYS A 170 -6.89 -7.54 -2.35
CA LYS A 170 -7.05 -8.79 -3.11
C LYS A 170 -6.28 -8.72 -4.43
N ASN A 171 -6.43 -7.62 -5.17
CA ASN A 171 -5.71 -7.44 -6.43
C ASN A 171 -4.19 -7.41 -6.22
N PHE A 172 -3.73 -6.73 -5.16
CA PHE A 172 -2.33 -6.69 -4.81
C PHE A 172 -1.78 -8.07 -4.45
N LYS A 173 -2.50 -8.83 -3.60
CA LYS A 173 -2.11 -10.21 -3.26
C LYS A 173 -2.02 -11.09 -4.49
N ASN A 174 -3.03 -11.05 -5.36
CA ASN A 174 -3.07 -11.88 -6.55
C ASN A 174 -1.86 -11.60 -7.46
N GLU A 175 -1.49 -10.34 -7.64
CA GLU A 175 -0.32 -9.99 -8.46
C GLU A 175 1.00 -10.43 -7.81
N LEU A 176 1.16 -10.25 -6.49
CA LEU A 176 2.32 -10.76 -5.76
C LEU A 176 2.48 -12.27 -5.91
N MET A 177 1.38 -13.03 -5.77
CA MET A 177 1.40 -14.50 -5.90
C MET A 177 1.64 -14.95 -7.34
N GLN A 178 1.10 -14.22 -8.32
CA GLN A 178 1.31 -14.51 -9.75
C GLN A 178 2.79 -14.38 -10.15
N TYR A 179 3.48 -13.40 -9.57
CA TYR A 179 4.88 -13.10 -9.87
C TYR A 179 5.84 -13.54 -8.74
N ASP A 180 5.45 -14.54 -7.96
CA ASP A 180 6.34 -15.19 -7.00
C ASP A 180 7.38 -16.04 -7.75
N LEU A 181 8.65 -15.83 -7.42
CA LEU A 181 9.77 -16.56 -8.02
C LEU A 181 10.26 -17.72 -7.16
N ASN A 182 9.73 -17.92 -5.96
CA ASN A 182 10.21 -18.94 -5.05
C ASN A 182 10.15 -20.34 -5.69
N GLY A 183 11.31 -21.01 -5.79
CA GLY A 183 11.44 -22.32 -6.43
C GLY A 183 11.21 -22.33 -7.94
N LYS A 184 11.16 -21.17 -8.60
CA LYS A 184 10.98 -21.09 -10.06
C LYS A 184 12.22 -21.60 -10.78
N THR A 185 12.04 -22.62 -11.62
CA THR A 185 13.04 -23.06 -12.61
C THR A 185 12.98 -22.15 -13.84
N ILE A 186 14.14 -21.69 -14.29
CA ILE A 186 14.33 -20.82 -15.46
C ILE A 186 15.18 -21.60 -16.47
N LYS A 187 14.58 -21.98 -17.60
CA LYS A 187 15.24 -22.75 -18.66
C LYS A 187 16.27 -21.89 -19.40
N GLN A 188 17.17 -22.55 -20.13
CA GLN A 188 18.10 -21.86 -21.03
C GLN A 188 17.34 -20.97 -22.02
N GLY A 189 17.77 -19.71 -22.13
CA GLY A 189 17.17 -18.68 -22.96
C GLY A 189 15.85 -18.08 -22.42
N GLU A 190 15.31 -18.62 -21.32
CA GLU A 190 14.05 -18.15 -20.75
C GLU A 190 14.24 -16.83 -20.00
N THR A 191 13.23 -15.96 -20.13
CA THR A 191 13.10 -14.75 -19.31
C THR A 191 11.89 -14.88 -18.41
N VAL A 192 12.10 -14.69 -17.11
CA VAL A 192 11.02 -14.66 -16.11
C VAL A 192 10.93 -13.29 -15.45
N TYR A 193 9.73 -12.96 -14.98
CA TYR A 193 9.44 -11.72 -14.29
C TYR A 193 8.98 -12.02 -12.87
N GLY A 194 9.36 -11.18 -11.92
CA GLY A 194 9.06 -11.39 -10.51
C GLY A 194 8.81 -10.11 -9.74
N LEU A 195 8.09 -10.26 -8.63
CA LEU A 195 7.91 -9.24 -7.60
C LEU A 195 8.50 -9.75 -6.29
N ILE A 196 9.56 -9.10 -5.82
CA ILE A 196 10.26 -9.49 -4.59
C ILE A 196 10.19 -8.38 -3.56
N GLY A 197 10.06 -8.76 -2.29
CA GLY A 197 10.18 -7.84 -1.17
C GLY A 197 11.57 -7.93 -0.54
N SER A 198 12.15 -6.80 -0.13
CA SER A 198 13.36 -6.78 0.68
C SER A 198 13.22 -5.94 1.94
N ASN A 199 13.84 -6.39 3.04
CA ASN A 199 14.03 -5.58 4.24
C ASN A 199 15.15 -4.57 3.99
N SER A 200 14.79 -3.40 3.45
CA SER A 200 15.71 -2.29 3.29
C SER A 200 14.92 -0.97 3.23
N ASN A 201 15.55 0.11 3.69
CA ASN A 201 15.07 1.47 3.46
C ASN A 201 15.82 2.18 2.31
N SER A 202 16.86 1.56 1.75
CA SER A 202 17.72 2.11 0.70
C SER A 202 17.30 1.67 -0.71
N TYR A 203 17.93 2.28 -1.71
CA TYR A 203 17.80 1.95 -3.15
C TYR A 203 19.11 1.38 -3.69
N ASP A 204 19.80 0.60 -2.85
CA ASP A 204 21.12 0.09 -3.19
C ASP A 204 21.06 -0.81 -4.42
N SER A 205 22.09 -0.73 -5.26
CA SER A 205 22.13 -1.53 -6.47
C SER A 205 22.18 -3.02 -6.15
N ILE A 206 21.36 -3.81 -6.84
CA ILE A 206 21.30 -5.26 -6.72
C ILE A 206 22.18 -5.92 -7.77
N LYS A 207 22.90 -6.96 -7.34
CA LYS A 207 23.71 -7.86 -8.15
C LYS A 207 23.32 -9.31 -7.91
N ILE A 208 23.55 -10.14 -8.92
CA ILE A 208 23.48 -11.59 -8.76
C ILE A 208 24.79 -12.06 -8.12
N LYS A 209 24.70 -13.00 -7.18
CA LYS A 209 25.83 -13.73 -6.62
C LYS A 209 25.56 -15.22 -6.69
N LYS A 210 26.52 -16.00 -7.16
CA LYS A 210 26.41 -17.46 -7.20
C LYS A 210 26.39 -18.02 -5.77
N VAL A 211 25.58 -19.06 -5.55
CA VAL A 211 25.69 -19.87 -4.34
C VAL A 211 26.77 -20.92 -4.62
N GLU A 212 27.84 -20.89 -3.82
CA GLU A 212 28.86 -21.95 -3.83
C GLU A 212 28.33 -23.23 -3.18
#